data_AF-A0A358ND01-F1
#
_entry.id   AF-A0A358ND01-F1
#
_cell.length_a   1.000
_cell.length_b   1.000
_cell.length_c   1.000
_cell.angle_alpha   90.00
_cell.angle_beta   90.00
_cell.angle_gamma   90.00
#
_symmetry.space_group_name_H-M   'P 1'
#
loop_
_entity.id
_entity.type
_entity.pdbx_description
1 polymer ?
#
loop_
_entity_poly.entity_id
_entity_poly.type
_entity_poly.pdbx_seq_one_letter_code
_entity_poly.pdbx_strand_id
1 'polypeptide(L)'
;IAARKNDESEYWKFAKAINEDSRSRCTLRGLLEFDASSVESIPIEDVEPASEIVKRFCTGAMSFGSISAESHETLAVAMNRLGGKSNTGEGGEDPVRFQTLDNGDSKRSAIKQVASGRFGVTIEYLTNADEIQIKISQGAKPGEGGELPGRKVDTNIARIRYSTPGVG
;
A
#
# COMPACT_ATOMS: atom_id res chain seq x y z
N ILE A 1 -2.54 -18.94 -2.21
CA ILE A 1 -1.87 -20.09 -2.88
C ILE A 1 -1.13 -19.62 -4.12
N ALA A 2 -1.81 -18.97 -5.07
CA ALA A 2 -1.22 -18.34 -6.26
C ALA A 2 0.10 -17.59 -5.99
N ALA A 3 0.08 -16.52 -5.19
CA ALA A 3 1.26 -15.71 -4.90
C ALA A 3 2.40 -16.47 -4.18
N ARG A 4 2.06 -17.44 -3.31
CA ARG A 4 3.06 -18.21 -2.55
C ARG A 4 3.77 -19.26 -3.41
N LYS A 5 3.06 -19.87 -4.36
CA LYS A 5 3.58 -20.91 -5.26
C LYS A 5 4.04 -20.37 -6.61
N ASN A 6 3.81 -19.08 -6.88
CA ASN A 6 3.96 -18.48 -8.20
C ASN A 6 3.16 -19.23 -9.28
N ASP A 7 1.88 -19.49 -8.99
CA ASP A 7 0.99 -20.30 -9.83
C ASP A 7 -0.10 -19.42 -10.45
N GLU A 8 0.00 -19.22 -11.77
CA GLU A 8 -0.93 -18.41 -12.56
C GLU A 8 -2.33 -19.05 -12.66
N SER A 9 -2.39 -20.38 -12.76
CA SER A 9 -3.67 -21.09 -12.85
C SER A 9 -4.52 -20.90 -11.59
N GLU A 10 -3.86 -20.88 -10.42
CA GLU A 10 -4.49 -20.59 -9.13
C GLU A 10 -4.92 -19.12 -9.02
N TYR A 11 -4.21 -18.20 -9.67
CA TYR A 11 -4.64 -16.80 -9.77
C TYR A 11 -5.92 -16.69 -10.59
N TRP A 12 -6.00 -17.34 -11.75
CA TRP A 12 -7.19 -17.31 -12.60
C TRP A 12 -8.42 -17.93 -11.91
N LYS A 13 -8.24 -19.00 -11.14
CA LYS A 13 -9.32 -19.57 -10.29
C LYS A 13 -9.81 -18.55 -9.26
N PHE A 14 -8.90 -17.86 -8.57
CA PHE A 14 -9.25 -16.81 -7.61
C PHE A 14 -9.97 -15.64 -8.28
N ALA A 15 -9.45 -15.13 -9.40
CA ALA A 15 -10.03 -14.01 -10.13
C ALA A 15 -11.46 -14.32 -10.61
N LYS A 16 -11.68 -15.53 -11.17
CA LYS A 16 -13.02 -15.98 -11.59
C LYS A 16 -13.99 -15.98 -10.41
N ALA A 17 -13.61 -16.59 -9.29
CA ALA A 17 -14.46 -16.68 -8.10
C ALA A 17 -14.87 -15.28 -7.58
N ILE A 18 -13.93 -14.33 -7.51
CA ILE A 18 -14.21 -12.96 -7.05
C ILE A 18 -15.08 -12.18 -8.05
N ASN A 19 -14.91 -12.38 -9.35
CA ASN A 19 -15.72 -11.72 -10.37
C ASN A 19 -17.18 -12.21 -10.35
N GLU A 20 -17.39 -13.51 -10.20
CA GLU A 20 -18.73 -14.11 -10.06
C GLU A 20 -19.44 -13.64 -8.78
N ASP A 21 -18.72 -13.62 -7.66
CA ASP A 21 -19.24 -13.09 -6.39
C ASP A 21 -19.60 -11.59 -6.47
N SER A 22 -18.78 -10.79 -7.17
CA SER A 22 -19.05 -9.36 -7.37
C SER A 22 -20.35 -9.09 -8.13
N ARG A 23 -20.69 -9.97 -9.08
CA ARG A 23 -21.96 -9.97 -9.82
C ARG A 23 -23.12 -10.44 -8.94
N SER A 24 -22.94 -11.53 -8.19
CA SER A 24 -23.98 -12.07 -7.29
C SER A 24 -24.35 -11.10 -6.17
N ARG A 25 -23.39 -10.32 -5.67
CA ARG A 25 -23.62 -9.28 -4.65
C ARG A 25 -24.09 -7.95 -5.23
N CYS A 26 -24.31 -7.88 -6.55
CA CYS A 26 -24.75 -6.67 -7.24
C CYS A 26 -23.90 -5.43 -6.91
N THR A 27 -22.59 -5.61 -6.77
CA THR A 27 -21.69 -4.46 -6.65
C THR A 27 -21.78 -3.63 -7.94
N LEU A 28 -21.70 -2.29 -7.86
CA LEU A 28 -21.87 -1.44 -9.06
C LEU A 28 -21.01 -1.91 -10.24
N ARG A 29 -19.72 -2.20 -10.01
CA ARG A 29 -18.82 -2.70 -11.06
C ARG A 29 -19.17 -4.12 -11.56
N GLY A 30 -19.78 -4.95 -10.72
CA GLY A 30 -20.18 -6.32 -11.08
C GLY A 30 -21.45 -6.37 -11.94
N LEU A 31 -22.16 -5.24 -12.06
CA LEU A 31 -23.30 -5.07 -12.95
C LEU A 31 -22.91 -4.47 -14.32
N LEU A 32 -21.63 -4.16 -14.52
CA LEU A 32 -21.10 -3.60 -15.76
C LEU A 32 -20.34 -4.68 -16.54
N GLU A 33 -20.36 -4.57 -17.86
CA GLU A 33 -19.56 -5.37 -18.78
C GLU A 33 -18.86 -4.48 -19.80
N PHE A 34 -17.74 -4.96 -20.35
CA PHE A 34 -17.06 -4.29 -21.46
C PHE A 34 -17.78 -4.65 -22.76
N ASP A 35 -18.28 -3.65 -23.48
CA ASP A 35 -18.77 -3.83 -24.84
C ASP A 35 -17.59 -3.85 -25.81
N ALA A 36 -17.19 -5.04 -26.23
CA ALA A 36 -16.11 -5.25 -27.20
C ALA A 36 -16.65 -5.47 -28.63
N SER A 37 -17.96 -5.26 -28.89
CA SER A 37 -18.57 -5.57 -30.18
C SER A 37 -18.02 -4.74 -31.36
N SER A 38 -17.45 -3.57 -31.06
CA SER A 38 -16.90 -2.62 -32.03
C SER A 38 -15.37 -2.53 -32.04
N VAL A 39 -14.68 -3.43 -31.33
CA VAL A 39 -13.21 -3.40 -31.16
C VAL A 39 -12.58 -4.70 -31.62
N GLU A 40 -11.55 -4.61 -32.47
CA GLU A 40 -10.75 -5.78 -32.86
C GLU A 40 -9.74 -6.14 -31.76
N SER A 41 -9.60 -7.43 -31.44
CA SER A 41 -8.60 -7.90 -30.48
C SER A 41 -7.19 -7.71 -31.04
N ILE A 42 -6.29 -7.22 -30.20
CA ILE A 42 -4.86 -7.15 -30.52
C ILE A 42 -4.08 -8.31 -29.91
N PRO A 43 -2.93 -8.69 -30.49
CA PRO A 43 -1.97 -9.58 -29.84
C PRO A 43 -1.51 -9.06 -28.48
N ILE A 44 -1.20 -9.96 -27.53
CA ILE A 44 -0.80 -9.57 -26.17
C ILE A 44 0.57 -8.89 -26.16
N GLU A 45 1.42 -9.20 -27.13
CA GLU A 45 2.72 -8.57 -27.35
C GLU A 45 2.62 -7.09 -27.74
N ASP A 46 1.47 -6.66 -28.26
CA ASP A 46 1.21 -5.25 -28.57
C ASP A 46 0.66 -4.49 -27.35
N VAL A 47 0.32 -5.19 -26.27
CA VAL A 47 -0.09 -4.59 -24.99
C VAL A 47 1.15 -4.14 -24.21
N GLU A 48 1.02 -3.01 -23.51
CA GLU A 48 2.05 -2.54 -22.61
C GLU A 48 2.50 -3.63 -21.62
N PRO A 49 3.82 -3.86 -21.45
CA PRO A 49 4.31 -4.96 -20.62
C PRO A 49 3.94 -4.75 -19.15
N ALA A 50 3.74 -5.87 -18.44
CA ALA A 50 3.39 -5.86 -17.02
C ALA A 50 4.39 -5.08 -16.15
N SER A 51 5.67 -5.05 -16.53
CA SER A 51 6.72 -4.27 -15.85
C SER A 51 6.52 -2.75 -15.90
N GLU A 52 5.80 -2.25 -16.91
CA GLU A 52 5.43 -0.83 -17.00
C GLU A 52 4.06 -0.56 -16.35
N ILE A 53 3.12 -1.50 -16.48
CA ILE A 53 1.80 -1.42 -15.82
C ILE A 53 1.95 -1.37 -14.29
N VAL A 54 2.81 -2.21 -13.71
CA VAL A 54 2.98 -2.31 -12.26
C VAL A 54 3.50 -1.01 -11.63
N LYS A 55 4.16 -0.14 -12.39
CA LYS A 55 4.63 1.17 -11.91
C LYS A 55 3.46 2.12 -11.57
N ARG A 56 2.28 1.89 -12.14
CA ARG A 56 1.05 2.62 -11.81
C ARG A 56 0.46 2.17 -10.48
N PHE A 57 0.89 1.02 -9.94
CA PHE A 57 0.34 0.47 -8.71
C PHE A 57 0.99 1.11 -7.49
N CYS A 58 0.15 1.36 -6.48
CA CYS A 58 0.58 1.80 -5.17
C CYS A 58 0.03 0.83 -4.12
N THR A 59 0.85 0.42 -3.16
CA THR A 59 0.29 -0.27 -1.98
C THR A 59 -0.49 0.73 -1.15
N GLY A 60 -1.63 0.31 -0.60
CA GLY A 60 -2.44 1.16 0.25
C GLY A 60 -1.68 1.73 1.45
N ALA A 61 -2.08 2.91 1.88
CA ALA A 61 -1.55 3.59 3.05
C ALA A 61 -1.94 2.86 4.35
N MET A 62 -1.03 2.05 4.88
CA MET A 62 -1.22 1.32 6.14
C MET A 62 -0.14 1.74 7.13
N SER A 63 -0.56 2.25 8.29
CA SER A 63 0.38 2.82 9.25
C SER A 63 1.28 1.75 9.90
N PHE A 64 2.55 2.09 10.13
CA PHE A 64 3.35 1.38 11.12
C PHE A 64 2.64 1.46 12.48
N GLY A 65 2.44 0.30 13.10
CA GLY A 65 1.59 0.10 14.26
C GLY A 65 0.23 -0.52 13.94
N SER A 66 -0.41 -0.18 12.81
CA SER A 66 -1.57 -0.94 12.33
C SER A 66 -1.14 -2.32 11.82
N ILE A 67 -0.05 -2.36 11.04
CA ILE A 67 0.65 -3.56 10.60
C ILE A 67 2.05 -3.61 11.23
N SER A 68 2.68 -4.79 11.21
CA SER A 68 4.02 -5.01 11.78
C SER A 68 5.11 -4.30 10.96
N ALA A 69 6.30 -4.12 11.55
CA ALA A 69 7.47 -3.57 10.85
C ALA A 69 7.84 -4.43 9.63
N GLU A 70 7.88 -5.75 9.81
CA GLU A 70 8.22 -6.71 8.76
C GLU A 70 7.24 -6.61 7.59
N SER A 71 5.94 -6.47 7.87
CA SER A 71 4.92 -6.31 6.83
C SER A 71 5.09 -4.99 6.10
N HIS A 72 5.29 -3.89 6.84
CA HIS A 72 5.43 -2.55 6.29
C HIS A 72 6.68 -2.41 5.42
N GLU A 73 7.81 -2.91 5.90
CA GLU A 73 9.09 -2.91 5.19
C GLU A 73 9.07 -3.84 3.97
N THR A 74 8.42 -5.01 4.07
CA THR A 74 8.28 -5.94 2.93
C THR A 74 7.52 -5.29 1.77
N LEU A 75 6.45 -4.55 2.06
CA LEU A 75 5.72 -3.79 1.05
C LEU A 75 6.60 -2.74 0.38
N ALA A 76 7.39 -1.99 1.17
CA ALA A 76 8.31 -1.00 0.62
C ALA A 76 9.38 -1.63 -0.28
N VAL A 77 10.04 -2.69 0.18
CA VAL A 77 11.05 -3.40 -0.61
C VAL A 77 10.44 -3.94 -1.91
N ALA A 78 9.27 -4.57 -1.84
CA ALA A 78 8.59 -5.10 -3.01
C ALA A 78 8.26 -4.02 -4.05
N MET A 79 7.66 -2.91 -3.61
CA MET A 79 7.30 -1.82 -4.53
C MET A 79 8.51 -1.11 -5.11
N ASN A 80 9.55 -0.89 -4.32
CA ASN A 80 10.80 -0.29 -4.78
C ASN A 80 11.49 -1.17 -5.84
N ARG A 81 11.49 -2.50 -5.68
CA ARG A 81 11.99 -3.44 -6.69
C ARG A 81 11.18 -3.41 -7.99
N LEU A 82 9.87 -3.26 -7.89
CA LEU A 82 8.95 -3.23 -9.03
C LEU A 82 8.88 -1.86 -9.72
N GLY A 83 9.46 -0.82 -9.13
CA GLY A 83 9.34 0.56 -9.62
C GLY A 83 7.95 1.18 -9.41
N GLY A 84 7.09 0.55 -8.60
CA GLY A 84 5.85 1.16 -8.13
C GLY A 84 6.09 1.91 -6.81
N LYS A 85 5.02 2.23 -6.08
CA LYS A 85 5.13 3.05 -4.86
C LYS A 85 4.49 2.40 -3.64
N SER A 86 5.18 2.44 -2.50
CA SER A 86 4.58 2.16 -1.20
C SER A 86 4.28 3.46 -0.44
N ASN A 87 3.37 3.37 0.54
CA ASN A 87 2.92 4.51 1.33
C ASN A 87 3.06 4.21 2.82
N THR A 88 3.62 5.18 3.57
CA THR A 88 3.88 5.04 5.02
C THR A 88 2.62 4.82 5.86
N GLY A 89 1.48 5.29 5.40
CA GLY A 89 0.34 5.53 6.28
C GLY A 89 0.64 6.61 7.32
N GLU A 90 -0.22 6.67 8.34
CA GLU A 90 -0.24 7.75 9.35
C GLU A 90 0.77 7.58 10.49
N GLY A 91 1.61 6.54 10.45
CA GLY A 91 2.38 6.08 11.61
C GLY A 91 3.78 6.66 11.74
N GLY A 92 4.21 7.50 10.79
CA GLY A 92 5.62 7.84 10.60
C GLY A 92 6.40 6.73 9.89
N GLU A 93 7.69 6.97 9.68
CA GLU A 93 8.64 6.01 9.13
C GLU A 93 9.98 6.17 9.86
N ASP A 94 10.61 5.05 10.24
CA ASP A 94 11.90 5.07 10.93
C ASP A 94 13.00 5.59 9.99
N PRO A 95 13.77 6.62 10.38
CA PRO A 95 14.86 7.15 9.55
C PRO A 95 15.92 6.13 9.14
N VAL A 96 16.09 5.04 9.89
CA VAL A 96 16.99 3.95 9.50
C VAL A 96 16.64 3.36 8.11
N ARG A 97 15.37 3.45 7.71
CA ARG A 97 14.87 2.94 6.41
C ARG A 97 15.26 3.80 5.22
N PHE A 98 15.76 5.03 5.46
CA PHE A 98 16.16 5.93 4.39
C PHE A 98 17.50 5.51 3.77
N GLN A 99 18.27 4.69 4.48
CA GLN A 99 19.49 4.09 3.96
C GLN A 99 19.16 2.86 3.12
N THR A 100 19.87 2.73 1.99
CA THR A 100 19.81 1.52 1.17
C THR A 100 20.54 0.41 1.90
N LEU A 101 20.00 -0.80 1.87
CA LEU A 101 20.61 -1.98 2.47
C LEU A 101 21.81 -2.44 1.63
N ASP A 102 22.71 -3.22 2.25
CA ASP A 102 23.90 -3.75 1.57
C ASP A 102 23.58 -4.61 0.33
N ASN A 103 22.39 -5.22 0.28
CA ASN A 103 21.93 -6.00 -0.86
C ASN A 103 21.29 -5.17 -1.99
N GLY A 104 21.29 -3.83 -1.85
CA GLY A 104 20.68 -2.90 -2.81
C GLY A 104 19.19 -2.63 -2.61
N ASP A 105 18.52 -3.32 -1.69
CA ASP A 105 17.11 -3.03 -1.38
C ASP A 105 16.95 -1.72 -0.62
N SER A 106 15.80 -1.08 -0.81
CA SER A 106 15.38 0.07 -0.01
C SER A 106 14.10 -0.25 0.75
N LYS A 107 14.10 0.04 2.05
CA LYS A 107 12.91 -0.03 2.91
C LYS A 107 12.14 1.28 2.98
N ARG A 108 12.65 2.36 2.35
CA ARG A 108 12.00 3.67 2.33
C ARG A 108 10.69 3.60 1.55
N SER A 109 9.60 4.10 2.11
CA SER A 109 8.34 4.24 1.35
C SER A 109 8.38 5.48 0.46
N ALA A 110 8.07 5.36 -0.82
CA ALA A 110 8.11 6.49 -1.77
C ALA A 110 7.10 7.59 -1.41
N ILE A 111 5.90 7.21 -0.94
CA ILE A 111 4.83 8.13 -0.55
C ILE A 111 4.84 8.31 0.96
N LYS A 112 4.92 9.56 1.42
CA LYS A 112 4.85 9.94 2.83
C LYS A 112 3.49 10.57 3.11
N GLN A 113 2.79 10.06 4.11
CA GLN A 113 1.49 10.61 4.47
C GLN A 113 1.58 11.65 5.59
N VAL A 114 0.76 12.69 5.46
CA VAL A 114 0.54 13.73 6.45
C VAL A 114 -0.94 13.73 6.81
N ALA A 115 -1.26 13.19 7.99
CA ALA A 115 -2.63 13.09 8.52
C ALA A 115 -2.80 13.93 9.79
N SER A 116 -4.02 14.04 10.31
CA SER A 116 -4.40 14.95 11.42
C SER A 116 -3.43 14.91 12.61
N GLY A 117 -3.04 13.72 13.10
CA GLY A 117 -2.14 13.57 14.25
C GLY A 117 -0.67 13.92 13.97
N ARG A 118 -0.26 14.09 12.71
CA ARG A 118 1.12 14.42 12.28
C ARG A 118 2.20 13.53 12.90
N PHE A 119 1.85 12.28 13.26
CA PHE A 119 2.79 11.35 13.89
C PHE A 119 3.99 11.08 12.98
N GLY A 120 5.20 11.22 13.54
CA GLY A 120 6.45 11.00 12.83
C GLY A 120 6.72 11.95 11.66
N VAL A 121 5.93 13.02 11.51
CA VAL A 121 6.14 14.03 10.47
C VAL A 121 7.26 14.98 10.92
N THR A 122 8.46 14.72 10.43
CA THR A 122 9.66 15.54 10.65
C THR A 122 10.17 16.12 9.33
N ILE A 123 11.13 17.06 9.39
CA ILE A 123 11.80 17.57 8.19
C ILE A 123 12.46 16.41 7.44
N GLU A 124 13.21 15.55 8.14
CA GLU A 124 13.88 14.39 7.55
C GLU A 124 12.90 13.42 6.87
N TYR A 125 11.75 13.17 7.50
CA TYR A 125 10.67 12.37 6.93
C TYR A 125 10.12 12.96 5.62
N LEU A 126 9.86 14.27 5.59
CA LEU A 126 9.34 14.96 4.40
C LEU A 126 10.38 15.06 3.28
N THR A 127 11.65 15.29 3.61
CA THR A 127 12.75 15.33 2.63
C THR A 127 12.99 13.97 1.98
N ASN A 128 12.62 12.88 2.65
CA ASN A 128 12.72 11.51 2.12
C ASN A 128 11.44 11.03 1.39
N ALA A 129 10.55 11.94 0.98
CA ALA A 129 9.37 11.66 0.18
C ALA A 129 9.62 11.89 -1.32
N ASP A 130 9.12 10.99 -2.16
CA ASP A 130 8.95 11.30 -3.59
C ASP A 130 7.58 11.94 -3.84
N GLU A 131 6.60 11.61 -2.99
CA GLU A 131 5.25 12.17 -3.00
C GLU A 131 4.75 12.37 -1.56
N ILE A 132 4.07 13.49 -1.32
CA ILE A 132 3.43 13.78 -0.03
C ILE A 132 1.92 13.65 -0.18
N GLN A 133 1.34 12.72 0.57
CA GLN A 133 -0.11 12.54 0.62
C GLN A 133 -0.70 13.28 1.81
N ILE A 134 -1.51 14.31 1.54
CA ILE A 134 -2.33 14.96 2.57
C ILE A 134 -3.58 14.12 2.80
N LYS A 135 -3.66 13.45 3.95
CA LYS A 135 -4.80 12.60 4.29
C LYS A 135 -5.91 13.43 4.92
N ILE A 136 -6.95 13.67 4.14
CA ILE A 136 -8.18 14.33 4.62
C ILE A 136 -9.13 13.33 5.27
N SER A 137 -9.27 12.14 4.70
CA SER A 137 -10.27 11.15 5.11
C SER A 137 -9.90 9.74 4.65
N GLN A 138 -10.63 8.73 5.10
CA GLN A 138 -10.53 7.35 4.59
C GLN A 138 -11.92 6.71 4.45
N GLY A 139 -12.09 5.83 3.45
CA GLY A 139 -13.39 5.21 3.16
C GLY A 139 -13.98 4.38 4.31
N ALA A 140 -13.14 3.81 5.18
CA ALA A 140 -13.62 3.00 6.32
C ALA A 140 -14.27 3.84 7.44
N LYS A 141 -13.86 5.10 7.60
CA LYS A 141 -14.38 6.03 8.61
C LYS A 141 -14.17 7.47 8.16
N PRO A 142 -15.06 8.00 7.30
CA PRO A 142 -14.78 9.24 6.60
C PRO A 142 -14.84 10.50 7.49
N GLY A 143 -15.58 10.44 8.60
CA GLY A 143 -15.73 11.56 9.54
C GLY A 143 -14.73 11.57 10.69
N GLU A 144 -13.78 10.64 10.73
CA GLU A 144 -12.91 10.41 11.88
C GLU A 144 -11.43 10.22 11.49
N GLY A 145 -10.54 10.38 12.48
CA GLY A 145 -9.10 10.17 12.32
C GLY A 145 -8.69 8.70 12.45
N GLY A 146 -7.43 8.37 12.18
CA GLY A 146 -6.87 7.04 12.46
C GLY A 146 -6.92 6.70 13.96
N GLU A 147 -7.04 5.41 14.29
CA GLU A 147 -6.98 4.92 15.67
C GLU A 147 -5.90 3.84 15.78
N LEU A 148 -5.13 3.85 16.86
CA LEU A 148 -4.26 2.75 17.22
C LEU A 148 -4.46 2.43 18.70
N PRO A 149 -4.96 1.22 19.04
CA PRO A 149 -5.15 0.86 20.44
C PRO A 149 -3.85 0.99 21.24
N GLY A 150 -3.89 1.60 22.43
CA GLY A 150 -2.71 1.86 23.25
C GLY A 150 -1.85 0.63 23.53
N ARG A 151 -2.45 -0.56 23.67
CA ARG A 151 -1.72 -1.84 23.80
C ARG A 151 -0.80 -2.19 22.63
N LYS A 152 -1.03 -1.60 21.45
CA LYS A 152 -0.16 -1.74 20.26
C LYS A 152 0.90 -0.65 20.18
N VAL A 153 0.82 0.38 21.02
CA VAL A 153 1.79 1.48 21.07
C VAL A 153 2.95 1.05 21.96
N ASP A 154 3.81 0.20 21.41
CA ASP A 154 5.06 -0.18 22.06
C ASP A 154 6.06 0.98 22.09
N THR A 155 7.23 0.76 22.71
CA THR A 155 8.28 1.77 22.82
C THR A 155 8.83 2.21 21.47
N ASN A 156 8.83 1.35 20.46
CA ASN A 156 9.33 1.67 19.14
C ASN A 156 8.35 2.55 18.35
N ILE A 157 7.07 2.18 18.36
CA ILE A 157 5.98 2.97 17.78
C ILE A 157 5.90 4.32 18.48
N ALA A 158 5.92 4.35 19.81
CA ALA A 158 5.92 5.58 20.59
C ALA A 158 7.08 6.50 20.21
N ARG A 159 8.31 5.96 20.09
CA ARG A 159 9.49 6.72 19.66
C ARG A 159 9.30 7.35 18.28
N ILE A 160 8.86 6.57 17.29
CA ILE A 160 8.67 7.06 15.92
C ILE A 160 7.55 8.11 15.86
N ARG A 161 6.50 7.94 16.66
CA ARG A 161 5.34 8.84 16.70
C ARG A 161 5.55 10.07 17.58
N TYR A 162 6.62 10.12 18.39
CA TYR A 162 6.78 11.08 19.48
C TYR A 162 5.60 11.06 20.46
N SER A 163 5.09 9.86 20.75
CA SER A 163 3.95 9.63 21.65
C SER A 163 4.35 8.87 22.92
N THR A 164 3.41 8.69 23.83
CA THR A 164 3.63 7.93 25.07
C THR A 164 3.36 6.43 24.84
N PRO A 165 4.27 5.53 25.25
CA PRO A 165 4.02 4.08 25.19
C PRO A 165 2.74 3.69 25.95
N GLY A 166 1.95 2.78 25.38
CA GLY A 166 0.71 2.28 25.99
C GLY A 166 -0.52 3.18 25.84
N VAL A 167 -0.38 4.39 25.29
CA VAL A 167 -1.48 5.36 25.11
C VAL A 167 -1.97 5.34 23.66
N GLY A 168 -3.29 5.24 23.46
CA GLY A 168 -3.95 5.21 22.15
C GLY A 168 -4.47 6.56 21.70
#